data_AF-A0A368EF72-F1
#
_entry.id   AF-A0A368EF72-F1
#
_cell.length_a   1.000
_cell.length_b   1.000
_cell.length_c   1.000
_cell.angle_alpha   90.00
_cell.angle_beta   90.00
_cell.angle_gamma   90.00
#
_symmetry.space_group_name_H-M   'P 1'
#
loop_
_entity.id
_entity.type
_entity.pdbx_description
1 polymer ?
#
loop_
_entity_poly.entity_id
_entity_poly.type
_entity_poly.pdbx_seq_one_letter_code
_entity_poly.pdbx_strand_id
1 'polypeptide(L)'
;MSLKSLIVPPLAAYKVSEGKYLAKRKRFERQRQKAGEPHVIEFFHDVSDPYSQLLAKVLPEFQARYYVTLKVWHISPPVDDFVPERQKLADYAFTDANRLAAQAGIDFQVKKITHVAFQEKTSPENLDADTRLANLGHYMGGMLFYG
;
A
#
# COMPACT_ATOMS: atom_id res chain seq x y z
N MET A 1 29.58 25.93 -13.30
CA MET A 1 28.15 25.87 -12.92
C MET A 1 27.34 25.68 -14.19
N SER A 2 26.59 24.59 -14.32
CA SER A 2 25.85 24.27 -15.55
C SER A 2 24.50 24.99 -15.54
N LEU A 3 24.05 25.57 -16.66
CA LEU A 3 22.71 26.15 -16.82
C LEU A 3 21.59 25.17 -16.38
N LYS A 4 21.84 23.86 -16.50
CA LYS A 4 20.93 22.81 -16.06
C LYS A 4 20.72 22.81 -14.54
N SER A 5 21.74 23.14 -13.74
CA SER A 5 21.63 23.14 -12.27
C SER A 5 20.85 24.33 -11.71
N LEU A 6 20.61 25.37 -12.52
CA LEU A 6 19.81 26.54 -12.11
C LEU A 6 18.31 26.36 -12.41
N ILE A 7 17.99 25.57 -13.44
CA ILE A 7 16.62 25.39 -13.95
C ILE A 7 15.96 24.12 -13.40
N VAL A 8 16.73 23.05 -13.18
CA VAL A 8 16.19 21.77 -12.70
C VAL A 8 15.60 21.86 -11.28
N PRO A 9 16.23 22.51 -10.28
CA PRO A 9 15.67 22.59 -8.93
C PRO A 9 14.28 23.26 -8.83
N PRO A 10 14.02 24.43 -9.43
CA PRO A 10 12.69 25.05 -9.35
C PRO A 10 11.62 24.25 -10.09
N LEU A 11 11.97 23.58 -11.20
CA LEU A 11 11.04 22.70 -11.93
C LEU A 11 10.71 21.44 -11.13
N ALA A 12 11.71 20.82 -10.49
CA ALA A 12 11.50 19.69 -9.60
C ALA A 12 10.61 20.09 -8.42
N ALA A 13 10.92 21.21 -7.76
CA ALA A 13 10.13 21.77 -6.66
C ALA A 13 8.68 22.05 -7.07
N TYR A 14 8.46 22.58 -8.28
CA TYR A 14 7.12 22.78 -8.82
C TYR A 14 6.39 21.47 -9.07
N LYS A 15 7.05 20.44 -9.61
CA LYS A 15 6.44 19.13 -9.86
C LYS A 15 5.97 18.43 -8.58
N VAL A 16 6.73 18.57 -7.50
CA VAL A 16 6.38 18.00 -6.18
C VAL A 16 5.62 18.98 -5.28
N SER A 17 5.24 20.15 -5.80
CA SER A 17 4.53 21.16 -5.02
C SER A 17 3.14 20.69 -4.59
N GLU A 18 2.71 21.17 -3.42
CA GLU A 18 1.38 20.91 -2.89
C GLU A 18 0.27 21.33 -3.87
N GLY A 19 0.44 22.47 -4.55
CA GLY A 19 -0.53 22.94 -5.54
C GLY A 19 -0.75 21.96 -6.69
N LYS A 20 0.31 21.31 -7.19
CA LYS A 20 0.19 20.26 -8.22
C LYS A 20 -0.51 19.02 -7.68
N TYR A 21 -0.18 18.60 -6.46
CA TYR A 21 -0.80 17.46 -5.80
C TYR A 21 -2.32 17.68 -5.60
N LEU A 22 -2.71 18.84 -5.05
CA LEU A 22 -4.11 19.21 -4.87
C LEU A 22 -4.87 19.32 -6.20
N ALA A 23 -4.23 19.85 -7.25
CA ALA A 23 -4.83 19.90 -8.58
C ALA A 23 -5.07 18.51 -9.17
N LYS A 24 -4.12 17.58 -8.99
CA LYS A 24 -4.28 16.16 -9.38
C LYS A 24 -5.46 15.53 -8.65
N ARG A 25 -5.54 15.69 -7.33
CA ARG A 25 -6.66 15.17 -6.52
C ARG A 25 -8.00 15.75 -6.98
N LYS A 26 -8.08 17.07 -7.19
CA LYS A 26 -9.29 17.72 -7.68
C LYS A 26 -9.73 17.21 -9.05
N ARG A 27 -8.77 16.92 -9.94
CA ARG A 27 -9.06 16.34 -11.25
C ARG A 27 -9.62 14.92 -11.12
N PHE A 28 -8.97 14.08 -10.32
CA PHE A 28 -9.42 12.71 -10.04
C PHE A 28 -10.84 12.71 -9.48
N GLU A 29 -11.10 13.49 -8.43
CA GLU A 29 -12.43 13.59 -7.83
C GLU A 29 -13.47 14.00 -8.86
N ARG A 30 -13.21 15.05 -9.65
CA ARG A 30 -14.11 15.50 -10.72
C ARG A 30 -14.40 14.40 -11.75
N GLN A 31 -13.41 13.60 -12.13
CA GLN A 31 -13.60 12.48 -13.05
C GLN A 31 -14.49 11.40 -12.42
N ARG A 32 -14.20 11.01 -11.19
CA ARG A 32 -15.00 10.06 -10.41
C ARG A 32 -16.46 10.51 -10.28
N GLN A 33 -16.72 11.77 -9.90
CA GLN A 33 -18.11 12.26 -9.77
C GLN A 33 -18.83 12.28 -11.13
N LYS A 34 -18.15 12.64 -12.22
CA LYS A 34 -18.72 12.62 -13.56
C LYS A 34 -19.07 11.20 -14.03
N ALA A 35 -18.26 10.21 -13.66
CA ALA A 35 -18.48 8.81 -13.97
C ALA A 35 -19.48 8.12 -13.02
N GLY A 36 -19.87 8.76 -11.91
CA GLY A 36 -20.73 8.16 -10.89
C GLY A 36 -20.06 7.02 -10.12
N GLU A 37 -18.73 6.97 -10.12
CA GLU A 37 -17.97 5.88 -9.50
C GLU A 37 -17.89 6.04 -7.97
N PRO A 38 -17.85 4.92 -7.21
CA PRO A 38 -17.61 4.96 -5.78
C PRO A 38 -16.16 5.37 -5.48
N HIS A 39 -15.88 5.70 -4.22
CA HIS A 39 -14.51 5.88 -3.76
C HIS A 39 -13.82 4.52 -3.61
N VAL A 40 -13.09 4.07 -4.63
CA VAL A 40 -12.38 2.78 -4.58
C VAL A 40 -10.98 2.97 -4.00
N ILE A 41 -10.68 2.22 -2.94
CA ILE A 41 -9.36 2.15 -2.32
C ILE A 41 -8.76 0.79 -2.66
N GLU A 42 -7.60 0.80 -3.29
CA GLU A 42 -6.84 -0.40 -3.58
C GLU A 42 -5.95 -0.74 -2.38
N PHE A 43 -6.11 -1.94 -1.84
CA PHE A 43 -5.31 -2.48 -0.74
C PHE A 43 -4.43 -3.62 -1.25
N PHE A 44 -3.12 -3.50 -1.08
CA PHE A 44 -2.15 -4.53 -1.47
C PHE A 44 -1.78 -5.37 -0.26
N HIS A 45 -2.24 -6.63 -0.27
CA HIS A 45 -2.15 -7.55 0.84
C HIS A 45 -1.08 -8.62 0.60
N ASP A 46 0.01 -8.55 1.37
CA ASP A 46 0.92 -9.67 1.57
C ASP A 46 0.46 -10.42 2.83
N VAL A 47 0.05 -11.66 2.67
CA VAL A 47 -0.46 -12.47 3.79
C VAL A 47 0.61 -12.85 4.80
N SER A 48 1.88 -12.84 4.39
CA SER A 48 3.02 -13.15 5.25
C SER A 48 3.53 -11.93 6.01
N ASP A 49 3.18 -10.72 5.57
CA ASP A 49 3.56 -9.46 6.21
C ASP A 49 2.67 -9.14 7.44
N PRO A 50 3.27 -9.04 8.65
CA PRO A 50 2.57 -8.66 9.88
C PRO A 50 1.78 -7.35 9.77
N TYR A 51 2.33 -6.34 9.08
CA TYR A 51 1.70 -5.03 9.00
C TYR A 51 0.51 -5.05 8.06
N SER A 52 0.63 -5.75 6.93
CA SER A 52 -0.48 -5.99 6.01
C SER A 52 -1.62 -6.76 6.68
N GLN A 53 -1.32 -7.77 7.52
CA GLN A 53 -2.34 -8.47 8.32
C GLN A 53 -3.04 -7.54 9.32
N LEU A 54 -2.27 -6.69 10.02
CA LEU A 54 -2.84 -5.71 10.95
C LEU A 54 -3.76 -4.72 10.24
N LEU A 55 -3.33 -4.21 9.08
CA LEU A 55 -4.14 -3.30 8.28
C LEU A 55 -5.44 -3.98 7.81
N ALA A 56 -5.36 -5.23 7.33
CA ALA A 56 -6.53 -6.01 6.94
C ALA A 56 -7.55 -6.18 8.08
N LYS A 57 -7.11 -6.23 9.34
CA LYS A 57 -8.00 -6.28 10.51
C LYS A 57 -8.79 -4.98 10.72
N VAL A 58 -8.21 -3.83 10.41
CA VAL A 58 -8.82 -2.49 10.64
C VAL A 58 -9.67 -2.03 9.46
N LEU A 59 -9.36 -2.51 8.25
CA LEU A 59 -10.01 -2.09 7.01
C LEU A 59 -11.55 -2.22 6.99
N PRO A 60 -12.18 -3.24 7.58
CA PRO A 60 -13.64 -3.32 7.65
C PRO A 60 -14.27 -2.15 8.43
N GLU A 61 -13.70 -1.73 9.56
CA GLU A 61 -14.18 -0.57 10.33
C GLU A 61 -14.00 0.71 9.52
N PHE A 62 -12.86 0.84 8.84
CA PHE A 62 -12.58 1.96 7.95
C PHE A 62 -13.61 2.05 6.81
N GLN A 63 -13.94 0.93 6.15
CA GLN A 63 -14.97 0.88 5.12
C GLN A 63 -16.38 1.17 5.67
N ALA A 64 -16.67 0.81 6.92
CA ALA A 64 -17.94 1.15 7.54
C ALA A 64 -18.04 2.64 7.89
N ARG A 65 -16.91 3.27 8.27
CA ARG A 65 -16.85 4.70 8.65
C ARG A 65 -16.87 5.63 7.44
N TYR A 66 -16.25 5.22 6.34
CA TYR A 66 -16.15 6.03 5.13
C TYR A 66 -16.88 5.35 3.98
N TYR A 67 -17.68 6.08 3.20
CA TYR A 67 -18.38 5.55 2.02
C TYR A 67 -17.39 5.21 0.89
N VAL A 68 -16.61 4.15 1.09
CA VAL A 68 -15.55 3.68 0.20
C VAL A 68 -15.78 2.20 -0.13
N THR A 69 -15.18 1.76 -1.23
CA THR A 69 -15.15 0.36 -1.65
C THR A 69 -13.70 -0.11 -1.59
N LEU A 70 -13.45 -1.23 -0.93
CA LEU A 70 -12.11 -1.82 -0.90
C LEU A 70 -11.93 -2.80 -2.05
N LYS A 71 -10.87 -2.61 -2.82
CA LYS A 71 -10.36 -3.59 -3.79
C LYS A 71 -9.08 -4.20 -3.22
N VAL A 72 -9.11 -5.49 -2.92
CA VAL A 72 -7.96 -6.19 -2.34
C VAL A 72 -7.17 -6.87 -3.44
N TRP A 73 -5.89 -6.53 -3.53
CA TRP A 73 -4.90 -7.17 -4.39
C TRP A 73 -4.01 -8.04 -3.53
N HIS A 74 -3.94 -9.34 -3.79
CA HIS A 74 -2.95 -10.18 -3.12
C HIS A 74 -1.65 -10.15 -3.90
N ILE A 75 -0.57 -9.80 -3.21
CA ILE A 75 0.75 -9.63 -3.82
C ILE A 75 1.73 -10.69 -3.34
N SER A 76 2.78 -10.90 -4.14
CA SER A 76 3.93 -11.73 -3.77
C SER A 76 4.76 -11.05 -2.67
N PRO A 77 5.57 -11.79 -1.90
CA PRO A 77 6.40 -11.18 -0.88
C PRO A 77 7.54 -10.42 -1.57
N PRO A 78 8.07 -9.37 -0.93
CA PRO A 78 9.14 -8.57 -1.53
C PRO A 78 10.40 -9.42 -1.78
N VAL A 79 11.04 -9.18 -2.92
CA VAL A 79 12.31 -9.81 -3.31
C VAL A 79 13.42 -9.46 -2.30
N ASP A 80 14.26 -10.44 -1.97
CA ASP A 80 15.20 -10.37 -0.85
C ASP A 80 16.51 -9.59 -1.16
N ASP A 81 16.64 -9.02 -2.35
CA ASP A 81 17.93 -8.57 -2.92
C ASP A 81 18.61 -7.39 -2.19
N PHE A 82 17.89 -6.67 -1.32
CA PHE A 82 18.40 -5.41 -0.72
C PHE A 82 18.22 -5.31 0.80
N VAL A 83 17.87 -6.40 1.50
CA VAL A 83 17.60 -6.36 2.95
C VAL A 83 18.68 -7.12 3.72
N PRO A 84 19.65 -6.43 4.36
CA PRO A 84 20.58 -7.09 5.27
C PRO A 84 19.83 -7.67 6.47
N GLU A 85 20.26 -8.85 6.94
CA GLU A 85 19.71 -9.55 8.12
C GLU A 85 18.19 -9.81 8.07
N ARG A 86 17.68 -10.27 6.92
CA ARG A 86 16.26 -10.56 6.64
C ARG A 86 15.50 -11.23 7.78
N GLN A 87 16.08 -12.26 8.39
CA GLN A 87 15.43 -13.01 9.46
C GLN A 87 15.16 -12.14 10.70
N LYS A 88 16.13 -11.31 11.11
CA LYS A 88 15.97 -10.43 12.26
C LYS A 88 14.91 -9.35 11.99
N LEU A 89 14.87 -8.82 10.77
CA LEU A 89 13.83 -7.87 10.37
C LEU A 89 12.44 -8.52 10.43
N ALA A 90 12.31 -9.73 9.90
CA ALA A 90 11.05 -10.47 9.94
C ALA A 90 10.60 -10.72 11.39
N ASP A 91 11.49 -11.23 12.25
CA ASP A 91 11.21 -11.50 13.66
C ASP A 91 10.82 -10.24 14.42
N TYR A 92 11.48 -9.11 14.12
CA TYR A 92 11.13 -7.81 14.69
C TYR A 92 9.76 -7.34 14.23
N ALA A 93 9.42 -7.47 12.94
CA ALA A 93 8.14 -7.03 12.38
C ALA A 93 6.94 -7.70 13.08
N PHE A 94 7.04 -8.99 13.43
CA PHE A 94 6.00 -9.68 14.22
C PHE A 94 5.82 -9.05 15.61
N THR A 95 6.93 -8.75 16.29
CA THR A 95 6.89 -8.13 17.62
C THR A 95 6.31 -6.72 17.55
N ASP A 96 6.71 -5.96 16.55
CA ASP A 96 6.31 -4.58 16.34
C ASP A 96 4.81 -4.46 15.98
N ALA A 97 4.32 -5.30 15.06
CA ALA A 97 2.90 -5.31 14.69
C ALA A 97 1.99 -5.60 15.89
N ASN A 98 2.36 -6.52 16.77
CA ASN A 98 1.62 -6.79 18.00
C ASN A 98 1.66 -5.59 18.97
N ARG A 99 2.81 -4.90 19.08
CA ARG A 99 2.93 -3.69 19.92
C ARG A 99 2.06 -2.56 19.38
N LEU A 100 2.06 -2.33 18.07
CA LEU A 100 1.21 -1.33 17.42
C LEU A 100 -0.27 -1.64 17.65
N ALA A 101 -0.68 -2.90 17.51
CA ALA A 101 -2.04 -3.33 17.79
C ALA A 101 -2.43 -3.04 19.25
N ALA A 102 -1.59 -3.43 20.22
CA ALA A 102 -1.84 -3.18 21.63
C ALA A 102 -1.93 -1.68 21.94
N GLN A 103 -1.01 -0.86 21.39
CA GLN A 103 -1.02 0.59 21.58
C GLN A 103 -2.27 1.25 20.98
N ALA A 104 -2.75 0.74 19.84
CA ALA A 104 -3.96 1.23 19.18
C ALA A 104 -5.26 0.64 19.76
N GLY A 105 -5.18 -0.28 20.73
CA GLY A 105 -6.36 -0.96 21.30
C GLY A 105 -7.06 -1.92 20.34
N ILE A 106 -6.33 -2.42 19.34
CA ILE A 106 -6.86 -3.34 18.32
C ILE A 106 -6.67 -4.78 18.82
N ASP A 107 -7.76 -5.55 18.89
CA ASP A 107 -7.71 -7.00 19.14
C ASP A 107 -7.13 -7.72 17.91
N PHE A 108 -5.82 -7.87 17.90
CA PHE A 108 -5.07 -8.47 16.82
C PHE A 108 -3.91 -9.32 17.36
N GLN A 109 -3.76 -10.50 16.76
CA GLN A 109 -2.58 -11.34 16.91
C GLN A 109 -2.10 -11.70 15.52
N VAL A 110 -0.84 -11.36 15.24
CA VAL A 110 -0.21 -11.70 13.98
C VAL A 110 -0.11 -13.22 13.79
N LYS A 111 -0.43 -13.69 12.59
CA LYS A 111 -0.29 -15.09 12.21
C LYS A 111 1.02 -15.28 11.45
N LYS A 112 1.82 -16.25 11.86
CA LYS A 112 2.98 -16.70 11.08
C LYS A 112 2.48 -17.56 9.92
N ILE A 113 2.33 -16.94 8.75
CA ILE A 113 1.87 -17.60 7.52
C ILE A 113 3.04 -17.65 6.54
N THR A 114 3.30 -18.82 5.99
CA THR A 114 4.31 -18.99 4.93
C THR A 114 3.66 -18.73 3.57
N HIS A 115 4.32 -17.91 2.74
CA HIS A 115 3.80 -17.47 1.44
C HIS A 115 3.44 -18.62 0.47
N VAL A 116 4.19 -19.74 0.55
CA VAL A 116 3.99 -20.92 -0.31
C VAL A 116 2.57 -21.50 -0.20
N ALA A 117 1.94 -21.40 0.98
CA ALA A 117 0.57 -21.88 1.18
C ALA A 117 -0.50 -20.97 0.54
N PHE A 118 -0.15 -19.76 0.11
CA PHE A 118 -1.09 -18.77 -0.43
C PHE A 118 -1.00 -18.62 -1.95
N GLN A 119 0.16 -18.87 -2.56
CA GLN A 119 0.31 -18.87 -4.03
C GLN A 119 -0.52 -19.93 -4.74
N GLU A 120 -0.82 -21.06 -4.10
CA GLU A 120 -1.68 -22.10 -4.69
C GLU A 120 -3.16 -21.68 -4.81
N LYS A 121 -3.55 -20.55 -4.18
CA LYS A 121 -4.94 -20.04 -4.17
C LYS A 121 -5.07 -18.66 -4.83
N THR A 122 -4.19 -18.30 -5.75
CA THR A 122 -4.34 -17.05 -6.51
C THR A 122 -5.52 -17.17 -7.48
N SER A 123 -6.63 -16.51 -7.12
CA SER A 123 -7.72 -16.19 -8.06
C SER A 123 -7.13 -15.49 -9.29
N PRO A 124 -7.63 -15.72 -10.51
CA PRO A 124 -7.14 -15.08 -11.75
C PRO A 124 -7.07 -13.54 -11.69
N GLU A 125 -7.81 -12.92 -10.76
CA GLU A 125 -7.76 -11.49 -10.46
C GLU A 125 -6.42 -11.00 -9.90
N ASN A 126 -5.55 -11.88 -9.38
CA ASN A 126 -4.26 -11.51 -8.78
C ASN A 126 -3.08 -11.55 -9.76
N LEU A 127 -3.27 -12.00 -11.01
CA LEU A 127 -2.19 -12.10 -12.00
C LEU A 127 -1.49 -10.75 -12.27
N ASP A 128 -2.23 -9.65 -12.14
CA ASP A 128 -1.73 -8.29 -12.37
C ASP A 128 -1.38 -7.51 -11.09
N ALA A 129 -1.56 -8.11 -9.90
CA ALA A 129 -1.41 -7.41 -8.61
C ALA A 129 0.00 -6.83 -8.40
N ASP A 130 1.04 -7.66 -8.63
CA ASP A 130 2.44 -7.24 -8.49
C ASP A 130 2.82 -6.18 -9.54
N THR A 131 2.27 -6.30 -10.75
CA THR A 131 2.50 -5.32 -11.83
C THR A 131 1.82 -3.99 -11.52
N ARG A 132 0.61 -4.02 -10.96
CA ARG A 132 -0.10 -2.84 -10.49
C ARG A 132 0.68 -2.15 -9.37
N LEU A 133 1.19 -2.89 -8.39
CA LEU A 133 2.01 -2.36 -7.31
C LEU A 133 3.31 -1.72 -7.83
N ALA A 134 4.01 -2.41 -8.75
CA ALA A 134 5.24 -1.91 -9.37
C ALA A 134 5.00 -0.62 -10.18
N ASN A 135 3.88 -0.53 -10.92
CA ASN A 135 3.50 0.68 -11.66
C ASN A 135 3.22 1.88 -10.75
N LEU A 136 2.84 1.63 -9.49
CA LEU A 136 2.71 2.68 -8.47
C LEU A 136 4.07 3.06 -7.85
N GLY A 137 5.15 2.34 -8.18
CA GLY A 137 6.49 2.57 -7.63
C GLY A 137 6.69 1.94 -6.25
N HIS A 138 5.88 0.95 -5.89
CA HIS A 138 5.94 0.26 -4.61
C HIS A 138 6.31 -1.22 -4.80
N TYR A 139 6.79 -1.84 -3.72
CA TYR A 139 7.25 -3.23 -3.72
C TYR A 139 6.95 -3.97 -2.40
N MET A 140 6.26 -3.31 -1.45
CA MET A 140 5.90 -3.88 -0.15
C MET A 140 4.39 -3.94 0.01
N GLY A 141 3.93 -4.91 0.81
CA GLY A 141 2.54 -5.01 1.25
C GLY A 141 2.14 -3.93 2.25
N GLY A 142 0.86 -3.94 2.63
CA GLY A 142 0.33 -2.97 3.59
C GLY A 142 0.10 -1.58 2.98
N MET A 143 0.10 -1.49 1.65
CA MET A 143 -0.13 -0.24 0.92
C MET A 143 -1.63 -0.02 0.66
N LEU A 144 -2.08 1.22 0.88
CA LEU A 144 -3.36 1.72 0.38
C LEU A 144 -3.12 2.73 -0.75
N PHE A 145 -3.85 2.59 -1.85
CA PHE A 145 -3.84 3.53 -2.95
C PHE A 145 -5.24 4.09 -3.22
N TYR A 146 -5.30 5.40 -3.42
CA TYR A 146 -6.51 6.15 -3.77
C TYR A 146 -6.13 7.33 -4.68
N GLY A 147 -6.57 7.31 -5.94
CA GLY A 147 -6.42 8.44 -6.86
C GLY A 147 -6.14 8.08 -8.31
#